data_AF-A0A1A2TTH2-F1
#
_entry.id   AF-A0A1A2TTH2-F1
#
_cell.length_a   1.000
_cell.length_b   1.000
_cell.length_c   1.000
_cell.angle_alpha   90.00
_cell.angle_beta   90.00
_cell.angle_gamma   90.00
#
_symmetry.space_group_name_H-M   'P 1'
#
loop_
_entity.id
_entity.type
_entity.pdbx_description
1 polymer ?
#
loop_
_entity_poly.entity_id
_entity_poly.type
_entity_poly.pdbx_seq_one_letter_code
_entity_poly.pdbx_strand_id
1 'polypeptide(L)'
;MTWAYAANVLDLEPRGPLPTEIYWRRRGLAIGIAVVVIGIVAAIVIAFMGHSGGAKPANADKASAAQNKPGSPAPQAPPPAGPEGPAPVAPPAQGQNPETPTPTAAVQPPPVLKEGDDCPDSTLAVKGLTNAPQYFIGDQPKFTMVVTNIGLVACKRDVGAAVLAAYVYSLDNKRLWSNLDCAPSNETLIKTFTPGEQVTTAVTWTGMGSAPHCPLPRPAIGPGTYNLVVQLGNLRSMPVPFVMNQPPPPPGPAPGPGQPGAVPQPEAPPMPAPPAG
;
A
#
# COMPACT_ATOMS: atom_id res chain seq x y z
N MET A 1 -5.06 26.62 -56.50
CA MET A 1 -3.92 25.87 -55.91
C MET A 1 -4.50 24.75 -55.06
N THR A 2 -4.64 23.58 -55.67
CA THR A 2 -5.07 22.32 -55.03
C THR A 2 -3.87 21.67 -54.37
N TRP A 3 -3.87 21.50 -53.05
CA TRP A 3 -2.91 20.60 -52.39
C TRP A 3 -3.65 19.62 -51.49
N ALA A 4 -3.37 18.36 -51.77
CA ALA A 4 -3.98 17.16 -51.25
C ALA A 4 -3.40 16.78 -49.89
N TYR A 5 -4.25 16.65 -48.86
CA TYR A 5 -3.89 15.97 -47.61
C TYR A 5 -5.04 15.08 -47.06
N ALA A 6 -6.06 14.80 -47.88
CA ALA A 6 -7.08 13.81 -47.57
C ALA A 6 -6.58 12.41 -47.99
N ALA A 7 -5.64 11.85 -47.21
CA ALA A 7 -5.17 10.47 -47.43
C ALA A 7 -4.53 9.82 -46.19
N ASN A 8 -4.94 10.12 -44.95
CA ASN A 8 -4.32 9.50 -43.76
C ASN A 8 -5.22 9.25 -42.54
N VAL A 9 -6.54 9.10 -42.68
CA VAL A 9 -7.41 8.81 -41.50
C VAL A 9 -8.41 7.68 -41.73
N LEU A 10 -8.03 6.66 -42.50
CA LEU A 10 -8.73 5.37 -42.56
C LEU A 10 -7.69 4.26 -42.73
N ASP A 11 -7.04 3.84 -41.64
CA ASP A 11 -6.52 2.46 -41.42
C ASP A 11 -5.56 2.40 -40.23
N LEU A 12 -6.08 2.32 -38.99
CA LEU A 12 -5.29 1.85 -37.84
C LEU A 12 -6.12 0.94 -36.92
N GLU A 13 -6.64 -0.15 -37.49
CA GLU A 13 -6.60 -1.44 -36.80
C GLU A 13 -5.72 -2.40 -37.60
N PRO A 14 -4.43 -2.49 -37.22
CA PRO A 14 -3.81 -3.80 -37.16
C PRO A 14 -3.49 -4.17 -35.71
N ARG A 15 -4.06 -5.28 -35.24
CA ARG A 15 -3.52 -6.01 -34.09
C ARG A 15 -2.12 -6.51 -34.43
N GLY A 16 -1.11 -5.68 -34.14
CA GLY A 16 0.28 -6.09 -34.20
C GLY A 16 0.58 -7.10 -33.07
N PRO A 17 1.35 -8.17 -33.32
CA PRO A 17 1.87 -9.00 -32.24
C PRO A 17 2.70 -8.12 -31.30
N LEU A 18 2.43 -8.18 -29.99
CA LEU A 18 3.23 -7.49 -28.98
C LEU A 18 4.72 -7.77 -29.22
N PRO A 19 5.61 -6.78 -29.06
CA PRO A 19 7.03 -6.95 -29.33
C PRO A 19 7.57 -8.18 -28.60
N THR A 20 7.99 -9.18 -29.38
CA THR A 20 8.51 -10.48 -28.92
C THR A 20 9.67 -10.30 -27.92
N GLU A 21 10.35 -9.17 -27.99
CA GLU A 21 11.43 -8.77 -27.11
C GLU A 21 11.03 -8.65 -25.62
N ILE A 22 9.83 -8.15 -25.31
CA ILE A 22 9.37 -8.02 -23.92
C ILE A 22 8.96 -9.38 -23.35
N TYR A 23 8.37 -10.24 -24.20
CA TYR A 23 8.02 -11.61 -23.84
C TYR A 23 9.25 -12.44 -23.51
N TRP A 24 10.28 -12.39 -24.36
CA TRP A 24 11.54 -13.12 -24.13
C TRP A 24 12.34 -12.56 -22.95
N ARG A 25 12.32 -11.24 -22.71
CA ARG A 25 12.95 -10.65 -21.51
C ARG A 25 12.28 -11.11 -20.21
N ARG A 26 10.95 -11.10 -20.15
CA ARG A 26 10.20 -11.55 -18.95
C ARG A 26 10.34 -13.05 -18.73
N ARG A 27 10.31 -13.85 -19.80
CA ARG A 27 10.46 -15.31 -19.72
C ARG A 27 11.90 -15.72 -19.41
N GLY A 28 12.88 -15.02 -19.96
CA GLY A 28 14.30 -15.19 -19.62
C GLY A 28 14.60 -14.83 -18.16
N LEU A 29 14.04 -13.73 -17.65
CA LEU A 29 14.14 -13.36 -16.24
C LEU A 29 13.54 -14.44 -15.33
N ALA A 30 12.34 -14.94 -15.67
CA ALA A 30 11.69 -16.00 -14.90
C ALA A 30 12.50 -17.30 -14.85
N ILE A 31 13.09 -17.71 -15.99
CA ILE A 31 13.97 -18.88 -16.06
C ILE A 31 15.25 -18.66 -15.26
N GLY A 32 15.86 -17.47 -15.35
CA GLY A 32 17.06 -17.13 -14.58
C GLY A 32 16.82 -17.19 -13.07
N ILE A 33 15.70 -16.62 -12.60
CA ILE A 33 15.30 -16.68 -11.18
C ILE A 33 15.07 -18.14 -10.76
N ALA A 34 14.40 -18.95 -11.59
CA ALA A 34 14.17 -20.37 -11.28
C ALA A 34 15.48 -21.15 -11.12
N VAL A 35 16.47 -20.93 -12.00
CA VAL A 35 17.79 -21.58 -11.91
C VAL A 35 18.54 -21.15 -10.65
N VAL A 36 18.48 -19.86 -10.28
CA VAL A 36 19.11 -19.35 -9.06
C VAL A 36 18.48 -19.98 -7.82
N VAL A 37 17.14 -20.07 -7.76
CA VAL A 37 16.42 -20.70 -6.64
C VAL A 37 16.79 -22.17 -6.52
N ILE A 38 16.84 -22.91 -7.64
CA ILE A 38 17.24 -24.32 -7.64
C ILE A 38 18.70 -24.48 -7.15
N GLY A 39 19.60 -23.60 -7.58
CA GLY A 39 20.99 -23.59 -7.11
C GLY A 39 21.11 -23.35 -5.60
N ILE A 40 20.33 -22.41 -5.06
CA ILE A 40 20.30 -22.12 -3.62
C ILE A 40 19.76 -23.33 -2.84
N VAL A 41 18.66 -23.95 -3.30
CA VAL A 41 18.10 -25.14 -2.67
C VAL A 41 19.10 -26.30 -2.69
N ALA A 42 19.78 -26.53 -3.81
CA ALA A 42 20.83 -27.55 -3.90
C ALA A 42 22.00 -27.26 -2.95
N ALA A 43 22.44 -26.01 -2.85
CA ALA A 43 23.51 -25.61 -1.93
C ALA A 43 23.11 -25.83 -0.46
N ILE A 44 21.86 -25.51 -0.09
CA ILE A 44 21.32 -25.76 1.25
C ILE A 44 21.31 -27.27 1.53
N VAL A 45 20.82 -28.10 0.61
CA VAL A 45 20.79 -29.56 0.78
C VAL A 45 22.20 -30.13 0.94
N ILE A 46 23.18 -29.65 0.17
CA ILE A 46 24.59 -30.08 0.29
C ILE A 46 25.18 -29.66 1.64
N ALA A 47 24.89 -28.43 2.11
CA ALA A 47 25.35 -27.95 3.41
C ALA A 47 24.75 -28.76 4.57
N PHE A 48 23.48 -29.17 4.46
CA PHE A 48 22.82 -30.03 5.46
C PHE A 48 23.28 -31.49 5.38
N MET A 49 23.62 -32.01 4.19
CA MET A 49 24.13 -33.38 4.01
C MET A 49 25.62 -33.50 4.40
N GLY A 50 26.38 -32.39 4.36
CA GLY A 50 27.79 -32.32 4.75
C GLY A 50 28.07 -32.12 6.23
N HIS A 51 27.05 -31.93 7.08
CA HIS A 51 27.23 -31.65 8.52
C HIS A 51 26.96 -32.87 9.43
N SER A 52 26.92 -34.09 8.89
CA SER A 52 26.88 -35.34 9.64
C SER A 52 28.27 -35.99 9.75
N GLY A 53 29.24 -35.24 10.31
CA GLY A 53 30.57 -35.72 10.68
C GLY A 53 30.92 -35.28 12.09
N GLY A 54 30.89 -36.22 13.03
CA GLY A 54 30.73 -35.97 14.47
C GLY A 54 31.87 -35.26 15.21
N ALA A 55 31.49 -34.60 16.30
CA ALA A 55 32.39 -34.22 17.39
C ALA A 55 31.84 -34.77 18.72
N LYS A 56 32.69 -35.55 19.38
CA LYS A 56 32.47 -36.33 20.61
C LYS A 56 32.58 -35.42 21.85
N PRO A 57 31.81 -35.66 22.93
CA PRO A 57 31.88 -34.85 24.14
C PRO A 57 33.06 -35.26 25.01
N ALA A 58 33.69 -34.30 25.68
CA ALA A 58 34.60 -34.55 26.78
C ALA A 58 34.02 -33.90 28.05
N ASN A 59 33.49 -34.75 28.94
CA ASN A 59 33.44 -34.46 30.37
C ASN A 59 34.71 -35.05 30.99
N ALA A 60 35.33 -34.31 31.91
CA ALA A 60 36.19 -34.86 32.95
C ALA A 60 35.93 -34.08 34.24
N ASP A 61 35.54 -34.84 35.25
CA ASP A 61 35.19 -34.46 36.61
C ASP A 61 36.32 -33.75 37.41
N LYS A 62 35.94 -32.96 38.43
CA LYS A 62 35.87 -33.39 39.85
C LYS A 62 36.24 -32.29 40.88
N ALA A 63 35.34 -32.16 41.86
CA ALA A 63 35.50 -31.91 43.31
C ALA A 63 35.94 -30.55 43.93
N SER A 64 35.03 -30.11 44.81
CA SER A 64 35.20 -29.74 46.24
C SER A 64 35.71 -28.35 46.68
N ALA A 65 34.74 -27.59 47.17
CA ALA A 65 34.66 -26.78 48.40
C ALA A 65 35.90 -26.67 49.34
N ALA A 66 36.23 -25.44 49.77
CA ALA A 66 36.17 -24.95 51.17
C ALA A 66 36.88 -23.58 51.37
N GLN A 67 36.08 -22.51 51.52
CA GLN A 67 35.96 -21.63 52.70
C GLN A 67 37.18 -21.17 53.57
N ASN A 68 37.21 -19.83 53.82
CA ASN A 68 37.72 -19.03 54.98
C ASN A 68 39.11 -18.30 54.95
N LYS A 69 39.04 -16.95 54.84
CA LYS A 69 39.55 -15.81 55.70
C LYS A 69 40.86 -15.94 56.54
N PRO A 70 41.42 -14.83 57.11
CA PRO A 70 41.75 -13.47 56.63
C PRO A 70 43.18 -12.99 57.11
N GLY A 71 43.65 -11.79 56.73
CA GLY A 71 44.74 -11.13 57.47
C GLY A 71 45.52 -10.03 56.74
N SER A 72 45.30 -8.77 57.14
CA SER A 72 46.20 -7.60 56.96
C SER A 72 47.05 -7.46 58.26
N PRO A 73 48.18 -6.69 58.36
CA PRO A 73 48.25 -5.24 58.06
C PRO A 73 49.62 -4.62 57.61
N ALA A 74 49.53 -3.42 56.99
CA ALA A 74 50.29 -2.12 57.07
C ALA A 74 51.78 -2.03 57.62
N PRO A 75 52.54 -0.89 57.58
CA PRO A 75 52.15 0.53 57.31
C PRO A 75 53.22 1.50 56.68
N GLN A 76 52.81 2.79 56.52
CA GLN A 76 53.54 4.08 56.71
C GLN A 76 53.72 5.09 55.53
N ALA A 77 53.21 6.31 55.79
CA ALA A 77 53.44 7.63 55.18
C ALA A 77 54.22 8.53 56.20
N PRO A 78 54.39 9.89 56.14
CA PRO A 78 54.05 10.97 55.17
C PRO A 78 55.19 12.07 55.01
N PRO A 79 54.97 13.43 55.03
CA PRO A 79 55.05 14.44 53.94
C PRO A 79 56.17 15.53 54.16
N PRO A 80 56.24 16.79 53.58
CA PRO A 80 55.29 17.92 53.76
C PRO A 80 55.22 19.08 52.70
N ALA A 81 54.19 19.95 52.88
CA ALA A 81 54.04 21.43 52.79
C ALA A 81 54.51 22.34 51.60
N GLY A 82 53.63 23.28 51.19
CA GLY A 82 53.84 24.45 50.30
C GLY A 82 54.46 25.71 50.98
N PRO A 83 54.63 26.88 50.29
CA PRO A 83 53.61 27.97 50.29
C PRO A 83 53.62 29.03 49.12
N GLU A 84 52.54 29.84 49.04
CA GLU A 84 52.33 31.28 48.63
C GLU A 84 52.91 31.99 47.36
N GLY A 85 52.00 32.38 46.43
CA GLY A 85 51.83 33.67 45.68
C GLY A 85 52.92 34.25 44.74
N PRO A 86 52.66 35.27 43.85
CA PRO A 86 51.42 35.87 43.32
C PRO A 86 51.35 35.95 41.75
N ALA A 87 50.23 36.41 41.19
CA ALA A 87 49.91 36.50 39.75
C ALA A 87 50.76 37.51 38.93
N PRO A 88 50.88 37.31 37.60
CA PRO A 88 50.36 38.31 36.67
C PRO A 88 49.63 37.77 35.42
N VAL A 89 48.87 38.68 34.83
CA VAL A 89 47.85 38.59 33.77
C VAL A 89 48.40 38.17 32.39
N ALA A 90 47.66 37.30 31.67
CA ALA A 90 47.84 37.00 30.24
C ALA A 90 46.48 36.86 29.50
N PRO A 91 46.42 37.10 28.16
CA PRO A 91 45.20 37.46 27.40
C PRO A 91 44.25 36.28 27.08
N PRO A 92 43.03 36.52 26.56
CA PRO A 92 41.91 35.59 26.67
C PRO A 92 42.11 34.29 25.90
N ALA A 93 41.92 33.18 26.62
CA ALA A 93 41.81 31.85 26.04
C ALA A 93 40.52 31.73 25.21
N GLN A 94 40.66 31.17 24.01
CA GLN A 94 39.56 30.73 23.17
C GLN A 94 38.60 29.86 23.98
N GLY A 95 37.31 30.23 23.95
CA GLY A 95 36.25 29.53 24.68
C GLY A 95 36.15 28.07 24.23
N GLN A 96 36.66 27.16 25.06
CA GLN A 96 36.27 25.76 25.05
C GLN A 96 35.04 25.63 25.93
N ASN A 97 33.88 25.58 25.27
CA ASN A 97 32.63 25.20 25.91
C ASN A 97 32.76 23.73 26.36
N PRO A 98 32.63 23.38 27.66
CA PRO A 98 32.53 21.98 28.05
C PRO A 98 31.18 21.46 27.56
N GLU A 99 31.17 20.64 26.53
CA GLU A 99 29.97 19.89 26.13
C GLU A 99 29.62 18.92 27.27
N THR A 100 28.66 19.32 28.09
CA THR A 100 28.00 18.44 29.04
C THR A 100 27.34 17.30 28.24
N PRO A 101 27.66 16.02 28.50
CA PRO A 101 27.02 14.92 27.78
C PRO A 101 25.52 14.94 28.09
N THR A 102 24.72 15.19 27.07
CA THR A 102 23.27 15.02 27.15
C THR A 102 22.98 13.53 27.34
N PRO A 103 22.29 13.10 28.41
CA PRO A 103 21.93 11.70 28.58
C PRO A 103 21.08 11.24 27.39
N THR A 104 21.63 10.33 26.59
CA THR A 104 20.85 9.61 25.59
C THR A 104 19.93 8.67 26.34
N ALA A 105 18.66 9.04 26.50
CA ALA A 105 17.64 8.11 26.94
C ALA A 105 17.61 6.94 25.95
N ALA A 106 17.95 5.75 26.41
CA ALA A 106 17.87 4.55 25.60
C ALA A 106 16.43 4.38 25.09
N VAL A 107 16.26 4.34 23.78
CA VAL A 107 14.99 4.00 23.14
C VAL A 107 14.66 2.57 23.57
N GLN A 108 13.62 2.41 24.40
CA GLN A 108 13.15 1.09 24.78
C GLN A 108 12.71 0.33 23.53
N PRO A 109 13.05 -0.97 23.39
CA PRO A 109 12.60 -1.76 22.26
C PRO A 109 11.06 -1.72 22.16
N PRO A 110 10.49 -1.65 20.94
CA PRO A 110 9.05 -1.74 20.76
C PRO A 110 8.50 -2.99 21.49
N PRO A 111 7.33 -2.89 22.15
CA PRO A 111 6.70 -4.04 22.77
C PRO A 111 6.54 -5.17 21.75
N VAL A 112 6.98 -6.38 22.11
CA VAL A 112 6.76 -7.58 21.29
C VAL A 112 5.28 -7.93 21.38
N LEU A 113 4.60 -7.92 20.23
CA LEU A 113 3.19 -8.28 20.13
C LEU A 113 2.99 -9.74 20.54
N LYS A 114 2.06 -10.00 21.46
CA LYS A 114 1.70 -11.35 21.91
C LYS A 114 0.46 -11.83 21.19
N GLU A 115 0.26 -13.14 21.19
CA GLU A 115 -0.94 -13.73 20.59
C GLU A 115 -2.21 -13.27 21.32
N GLY A 116 -3.18 -12.79 20.54
CA GLY A 116 -4.48 -12.34 21.06
C GLY A 116 -4.51 -10.89 21.55
N ASP A 117 -3.38 -10.17 21.53
CA ASP A 117 -3.32 -8.71 21.69
C ASP A 117 -4.08 -8.00 20.54
N ASP A 118 -4.40 -6.72 20.71
CA ASP A 118 -4.95 -5.92 19.62
C ASP A 118 -3.94 -5.75 18.50
N CYS A 119 -4.36 -5.96 17.26
CA CYS A 119 -3.53 -5.75 16.08
C CYS A 119 -3.20 -4.25 15.96
N PRO A 120 -1.92 -3.85 16.05
CA PRO A 120 -1.53 -2.48 15.70
C PRO A 120 -1.74 -2.25 14.20
N ASP A 121 -1.94 -0.99 13.82
CA ASP A 121 -2.16 -0.63 12.41
C ASP A 121 -0.95 -1.01 11.51
N SER A 122 0.25 -1.16 12.09
CA SER A 122 1.46 -1.59 11.38
C SER A 122 1.48 -3.07 10.97
N THR A 123 0.66 -3.91 11.60
CA THR A 123 0.54 -5.35 11.27
C THR A 123 -0.71 -5.66 10.46
N LEU A 124 -1.48 -4.63 10.09
CA LEU A 124 -2.66 -4.78 9.26
C LEU A 124 -2.46 -4.06 7.91
N ALA A 125 -3.09 -4.61 6.88
CA ALA A 125 -3.28 -3.94 5.61
C ALA A 125 -4.76 -3.85 5.29
N VAL A 126 -5.16 -2.75 4.65
CA VAL A 126 -6.53 -2.54 4.17
C VAL A 126 -6.49 -2.31 2.67
N LYS A 127 -7.44 -2.90 1.94
CA LYS A 127 -7.57 -2.76 0.49
C LYS A 127 -9.02 -2.61 0.08
N GLY A 128 -9.28 -1.72 -0.87
CA GLY A 128 -10.53 -1.63 -1.59
C GLY A 128 -10.54 -2.47 -2.86
N LEU A 129 -11.70 -2.96 -3.25
CA LEU A 129 -11.96 -3.59 -4.53
C LEU A 129 -13.31 -3.10 -5.05
N THR A 130 -13.39 -2.84 -6.35
CA THR A 130 -14.65 -2.61 -7.06
C THR A 130 -14.99 -3.86 -7.86
N ASN A 131 -16.28 -4.13 -8.07
CA ASN A 131 -16.69 -5.30 -8.89
C ASN A 131 -16.48 -5.09 -10.41
N ALA A 132 -16.27 -3.85 -10.85
CA ALA A 132 -15.87 -3.49 -12.20
C ALA A 132 -15.01 -2.20 -12.16
N PRO A 133 -14.14 -1.95 -13.15
CA PRO A 133 -13.37 -0.71 -13.24
C PRO A 133 -14.19 0.45 -13.82
N GLN A 134 -15.31 0.17 -14.48
CA GLN A 134 -16.17 1.15 -15.14
C GLN A 134 -17.64 0.80 -14.91
N TYR A 135 -18.45 1.84 -14.83
CA TYR A 135 -19.88 1.78 -14.56
C TYR A 135 -20.59 2.91 -15.33
N PHE A 136 -21.91 2.87 -15.37
CA PHE A 136 -22.76 3.93 -15.90
C PHE A 136 -23.55 4.61 -14.78
N ILE A 137 -23.94 5.87 -14.96
CA ILE A 137 -24.86 6.53 -14.04
C ILE A 137 -26.14 5.70 -13.91
N GLY A 138 -26.55 5.43 -12.66
CA GLY A 138 -27.66 4.54 -12.34
C GLY A 138 -27.24 3.13 -11.95
N ASP A 139 -26.00 2.72 -12.27
CA ASP A 139 -25.41 1.50 -11.72
C ASP A 139 -25.21 1.64 -10.21
N GLN A 140 -25.10 0.49 -9.54
CA GLN A 140 -24.80 0.42 -8.12
C GLN A 140 -23.46 -0.31 -7.88
N PRO A 141 -22.31 0.39 -7.94
CA PRO A 141 -21.01 -0.21 -7.67
C PRO A 141 -20.97 -0.92 -6.32
N LYS A 142 -20.46 -2.16 -6.32
CA LYS A 142 -20.20 -2.93 -5.09
C LYS A 142 -18.75 -2.74 -4.69
N PHE A 143 -18.54 -2.08 -3.55
CA PHE A 143 -17.22 -1.88 -2.96
C PHE A 143 -16.96 -2.96 -1.92
N THR A 144 -15.91 -3.74 -2.14
CA THR A 144 -15.44 -4.75 -1.20
C THR A 144 -14.22 -4.22 -0.45
N MET A 145 -14.29 -4.27 0.86
CA MET A 145 -13.27 -3.84 1.81
C MET A 145 -12.61 -5.09 2.36
N VAL A 146 -11.29 -5.16 2.23
CA VAL A 146 -10.48 -6.31 2.67
C VAL A 146 -9.52 -5.82 3.74
N VAL A 147 -9.55 -6.47 4.90
CA VAL A 147 -8.59 -6.26 5.99
C VAL A 147 -7.75 -7.52 6.11
N THR A 148 -6.43 -7.38 6.17
CA THR A 148 -5.47 -8.49 6.18
C THR A 148 -4.49 -8.34 7.32
N ASN A 149 -4.20 -9.42 8.06
CA ASN A 149 -3.04 -9.44 8.95
C ASN A 149 -1.77 -9.73 8.15
N ILE A 150 -0.90 -8.73 8.03
CA ILE A 150 0.40 -8.80 7.35
C ILE A 150 1.55 -9.02 8.35
N GLY A 151 1.24 -9.10 9.65
CA GLY A 151 2.19 -9.45 10.70
C GLY A 151 2.44 -10.95 10.79
N LEU A 152 3.31 -11.32 11.73
CA LEU A 152 3.72 -12.71 11.98
C LEU A 152 3.01 -13.34 13.18
N VAL A 153 2.21 -12.56 13.91
CA VAL A 153 1.54 -12.97 15.16
C VAL A 153 0.03 -12.82 14.99
N ALA A 154 -0.73 -13.77 15.54
CA ALA A 154 -2.18 -13.66 15.57
C ALA A 154 -2.64 -12.61 16.58
N CYS A 155 -3.55 -11.73 16.17
CA CYS A 155 -3.99 -10.59 16.98
C CYS A 155 -5.48 -10.31 16.73
N LYS A 156 -6.10 -9.44 17.53
CA LYS A 156 -7.52 -9.10 17.41
C LYS A 156 -7.72 -7.71 16.84
N ARG A 157 -8.72 -7.52 15.98
CA ARG A 157 -9.12 -6.19 15.54
C ARG A 157 -10.62 -6.12 15.35
N ASP A 158 -11.21 -5.00 15.77
CA ASP A 158 -12.56 -4.65 15.38
C ASP A 158 -12.58 -4.27 13.90
N VAL A 159 -13.44 -4.94 13.13
CA VAL A 159 -13.72 -4.66 11.71
C VAL A 159 -15.23 -4.48 11.48
N GLY A 160 -15.94 -4.10 12.53
CA GLY A 160 -17.37 -3.84 12.52
C GLY A 160 -17.76 -2.60 11.73
N ALA A 161 -19.06 -2.46 11.53
CA ALA A 161 -19.64 -1.33 10.79
C ALA A 161 -19.37 0.02 11.46
N ALA A 162 -19.00 0.05 12.75
CA ALA A 162 -18.63 1.28 13.45
C ALA A 162 -17.29 1.88 12.98
N VAL A 163 -16.35 1.06 12.53
CA VAL A 163 -14.95 1.47 12.30
C VAL A 163 -14.46 1.24 10.87
N LEU A 164 -15.15 0.38 10.10
CA LEU A 164 -14.79 0.07 8.71
C LEU A 164 -15.59 0.92 7.73
N ALA A 165 -14.87 1.83 7.05
CA ALA A 165 -15.45 2.79 6.12
C ALA A 165 -14.94 2.59 4.70
N ALA A 166 -15.85 2.66 3.73
CA ALA A 166 -15.56 2.96 2.34
C ALA A 166 -15.83 4.45 2.09
N TYR A 167 -14.96 5.08 1.32
CA TYR A 167 -15.08 6.46 0.89
C TYR A 167 -14.93 6.56 -0.63
N VAL A 168 -15.73 7.43 -1.24
CA VAL A 168 -15.50 7.86 -2.62
C VAL A 168 -14.91 9.27 -2.60
N TYR A 169 -13.81 9.46 -3.33
CA TYR A 169 -13.13 10.73 -3.53
C TYR A 169 -13.11 11.12 -5.01
N SER A 170 -13.13 12.43 -5.30
CA SER A 170 -12.72 12.94 -6.61
C SER A 170 -11.22 12.77 -6.82
N LEU A 171 -10.73 13.00 -8.06
CA LEU A 171 -9.29 13.04 -8.34
C LEU A 171 -8.56 14.14 -7.56
N ASP A 172 -9.22 15.26 -7.28
CA ASP A 172 -8.69 16.37 -6.46
C ASP A 172 -8.74 16.09 -4.95
N ASN A 173 -8.94 14.83 -4.55
CA ASN A 173 -9.05 14.39 -3.15
C ASN A 173 -10.21 15.03 -2.36
N LYS A 174 -11.25 15.51 -3.03
CA LYS A 174 -12.49 15.92 -2.35
C LYS A 174 -13.29 14.67 -1.99
N ARG A 175 -13.60 14.49 -0.70
CA ARG A 175 -14.52 13.43 -0.25
C ARG A 175 -15.94 13.71 -0.76
N LEU A 176 -16.55 12.70 -1.38
CA LEU A 176 -17.89 12.80 -1.96
C LEU A 176 -18.92 11.92 -1.27
N TRP A 177 -18.50 10.79 -0.68
CA TRP A 177 -19.41 9.83 -0.05
C TRP A 177 -18.71 8.96 1.01
N SER A 178 -19.48 8.41 1.95
CA SER A 178 -19.09 7.27 2.79
C SER A 178 -20.30 6.39 3.16
N ASN A 179 -20.06 5.09 3.37
CA ASN A 179 -21.08 4.17 3.90
C ASN A 179 -21.55 4.56 5.32
N LEU A 180 -20.74 5.28 6.09
CA LEU A 180 -21.05 5.65 7.47
C LEU A 180 -21.94 6.91 7.61
N ASP A 181 -22.13 7.68 6.53
CA ASP A 181 -22.82 8.96 6.62
C ASP A 181 -24.31 8.83 6.89
N CYS A 182 -24.96 7.90 6.18
CA CYS A 182 -26.42 7.77 6.11
C CYS A 182 -26.99 6.57 6.84
N ALA A 183 -26.15 5.60 7.18
CA ALA A 183 -26.52 4.45 7.98
C ALA A 183 -25.39 4.12 8.97
N PRO A 184 -25.03 5.06 9.86
CA PRO A 184 -24.04 4.76 10.89
C PRO A 184 -24.55 3.61 11.77
N SER A 185 -23.66 2.70 12.10
CA SER A 185 -23.93 1.58 13.01
C SER A 185 -22.88 1.58 14.12
N ASN A 186 -23.29 1.29 15.35
CA ASN A 186 -22.38 1.09 16.48
C ASN A 186 -22.02 -0.40 16.66
N GLU A 187 -22.34 -1.24 15.67
CA GLU A 187 -22.02 -2.66 15.70
C GLU A 187 -20.51 -2.87 15.58
N THR A 188 -19.96 -3.54 16.59
CA THR A 188 -18.57 -3.97 16.64
C THR A 188 -18.48 -5.41 16.14
N LEU A 189 -17.38 -5.74 15.47
CA LEU A 189 -17.07 -7.08 15.00
C LEU A 189 -15.60 -7.36 15.27
N ILE A 190 -15.29 -7.76 16.50
CA ILE A 190 -13.94 -8.14 16.89
C ILE A 190 -13.61 -9.50 16.26
N LYS A 191 -12.59 -9.52 15.41
CA LYS A 191 -12.07 -10.73 14.78
C LYS A 191 -10.64 -10.99 15.22
N THR A 192 -10.34 -12.25 15.50
CA THR A 192 -8.95 -12.71 15.58
C THR A 192 -8.46 -12.93 14.16
N PHE A 193 -7.30 -12.37 13.82
CA PHE A 193 -6.63 -12.56 12.55
C PHE A 193 -5.36 -13.38 12.76
N THR A 194 -5.32 -14.57 12.18
CA THR A 194 -4.06 -15.31 11.99
C THR A 194 -3.19 -14.64 10.91
N PRO A 195 -1.86 -14.85 10.89
CA PRO A 195 -1.00 -14.30 9.84
C PRO A 195 -1.50 -14.64 8.44
N GLY A 196 -1.69 -13.63 7.59
CA GLY A 196 -2.24 -13.77 6.23
C GLY A 196 -3.77 -13.89 6.15
N GLU A 197 -4.48 -13.98 7.27
CA GLU A 197 -5.94 -14.06 7.29
C GLU A 197 -6.58 -12.76 6.81
N GLN A 198 -7.72 -12.91 6.12
CA GLN A 198 -8.45 -11.81 5.52
C GLN A 198 -9.90 -11.81 5.99
N VAL A 199 -10.39 -10.63 6.35
CA VAL A 199 -11.83 -10.38 6.55
C VAL A 199 -12.31 -9.45 5.44
N THR A 200 -13.41 -9.83 4.80
CA THR A 200 -14.01 -9.09 3.69
C THR A 200 -15.41 -8.63 4.02
N THR A 201 -15.68 -7.36 3.81
CA THR A 201 -17.01 -6.75 3.97
C THR A 201 -17.35 -5.99 2.69
N ALA A 202 -18.60 -6.01 2.25
CA ALA A 202 -19.01 -5.30 1.04
C ALA A 202 -20.14 -4.31 1.30
N VAL A 203 -20.11 -3.18 0.60
CA VAL A 203 -21.17 -2.18 0.60
C VAL A 203 -21.55 -1.85 -0.85
N THR A 204 -22.83 -1.56 -1.06
CA THR A 204 -23.35 -1.14 -2.36
C THR A 204 -23.52 0.37 -2.35
N TRP A 205 -22.87 1.04 -3.30
CA TRP A 205 -22.97 2.49 -3.45
C TRP A 205 -24.01 2.85 -4.51
N THR A 206 -24.83 3.86 -4.24
CA THR A 206 -25.96 4.23 -5.10
C THR A 206 -25.63 5.31 -6.14
N GLY A 207 -24.36 5.71 -6.27
CA GLY A 207 -23.97 6.86 -7.10
C GLY A 207 -24.30 8.24 -6.49
N MET A 208 -24.81 8.28 -5.26
CA MET A 208 -25.17 9.53 -4.56
C MET A 208 -24.06 9.96 -3.62
N GLY A 209 -23.83 11.27 -3.50
CA GLY A 209 -22.96 11.86 -2.51
C GLY A 209 -23.57 11.84 -1.11
N SER A 210 -22.72 12.00 -0.10
CA SER A 210 -23.14 12.10 1.30
C SER A 210 -22.15 12.93 2.11
N ALA A 211 -22.61 13.38 3.26
CA ALA A 211 -21.82 14.08 4.27
C ALA A 211 -22.25 13.58 5.67
N PRO A 212 -21.46 13.83 6.73
CA PRO A 212 -21.83 13.45 8.08
C PRO A 212 -23.25 13.91 8.45
N HIS A 213 -23.99 13.07 9.16
CA HIS A 213 -25.41 13.25 9.49
C HIS A 213 -26.38 13.17 8.30
N CYS A 214 -25.89 12.83 7.11
CA CYS A 214 -26.70 12.59 5.89
C CYS A 214 -27.70 13.71 5.57
N PRO A 215 -27.23 14.93 5.26
CA PRO A 215 -28.14 16.00 4.86
C PRO A 215 -28.88 15.64 3.56
N LEU A 216 -30.16 16.01 3.51
CA LEU A 216 -31.01 15.89 2.33
C LEU A 216 -31.21 17.25 1.65
N PRO A 217 -31.36 17.31 0.31
CA PRO A 217 -31.25 16.18 -0.62
C PRO A 217 -29.80 15.76 -0.83
N ARG A 218 -29.57 14.45 -1.00
CA ARG A 218 -28.24 13.94 -1.37
C ARG A 218 -27.92 14.36 -2.81
N PRO A 219 -26.74 14.94 -3.09
CA PRO A 219 -26.37 15.31 -4.45
C PRO A 219 -26.04 14.06 -5.27
N ALA A 220 -26.50 13.98 -6.52
CA ALA A 220 -26.06 12.94 -7.45
C ALA A 220 -24.62 13.18 -7.87
N ILE A 221 -23.81 12.13 -7.94
CA ILE A 221 -22.45 12.20 -8.50
C ILE A 221 -22.54 11.98 -10.01
N GLY A 222 -22.01 12.93 -10.78
CA GLY A 222 -22.01 12.88 -12.24
C GLY A 222 -20.99 11.89 -12.82
N PRO A 223 -20.81 11.88 -14.15
CA PRO A 223 -19.75 11.10 -14.77
C PRO A 223 -18.38 11.65 -14.38
N GLY A 224 -17.39 10.75 -14.33
CA GLY A 224 -16.03 11.11 -13.98
C GLY A 224 -15.20 9.91 -13.57
N THR A 225 -13.94 10.17 -13.25
CA THR A 225 -13.07 9.19 -12.59
C THR A 225 -12.99 9.52 -11.11
N TYR A 226 -13.13 8.49 -10.27
CA TYR A 226 -13.19 8.60 -8.83
C TYR A 226 -12.25 7.58 -8.19
N ASN A 227 -11.95 7.79 -6.92
CA ASN A 227 -11.14 6.91 -6.12
C ASN A 227 -11.97 6.30 -4.99
N LEU A 228 -12.01 4.97 -4.93
CA LEU A 228 -12.42 4.25 -3.73
C LEU A 228 -11.25 4.20 -2.76
N VAL A 229 -11.50 4.59 -1.52
CA VAL A 229 -10.56 4.44 -0.41
C VAL A 229 -11.29 3.75 0.74
N VAL A 230 -10.72 2.66 1.21
CA VAL A 230 -11.15 1.96 2.43
C VAL A 230 -10.30 2.40 3.61
N GLN A 231 -10.94 2.57 4.76
CA GLN A 231 -10.30 2.96 6.01
C GLN A 231 -10.83 2.12 7.17
N LEU A 232 -9.92 1.68 8.04
CA LEU A 232 -10.21 1.01 9.29
C LEU A 232 -9.59 1.82 10.43
N GLY A 233 -10.40 2.58 11.18
CA GLY A 233 -9.85 3.53 12.17
C GLY A 233 -8.91 4.54 11.51
N ASN A 234 -7.62 4.50 11.84
CA ASN A 234 -6.59 5.38 11.25
C ASN A 234 -5.87 4.75 10.04
N LEU A 235 -6.05 3.45 9.80
CA LEU A 235 -5.40 2.73 8.73
C LEU A 235 -6.16 2.93 7.42
N ARG A 236 -5.48 3.46 6.40
CA ARG A 236 -6.08 3.81 5.10
C ARG A 236 -5.42 3.05 3.96
N SER A 237 -6.25 2.55 3.06
CA SER A 237 -5.81 1.85 1.84
C SER A 237 -5.27 2.82 0.78
N MET A 238 -4.53 2.26 -0.20
CA MET A 238 -4.26 2.96 -1.45
C MET A 238 -5.56 3.22 -2.23
N PRO A 239 -5.66 4.37 -2.95
CA PRO A 239 -6.80 4.65 -3.82
C PRO A 239 -6.99 3.61 -4.91
N VAL A 240 -8.24 3.20 -5.15
CA VAL A 240 -8.62 2.34 -6.27
C VAL A 240 -9.44 3.16 -7.26
N PRO A 241 -8.90 3.46 -8.46
CA PRO A 241 -9.61 4.25 -9.44
C PRO A 241 -10.75 3.45 -10.07
N PHE A 242 -11.88 4.11 -10.31
CA PHE A 242 -12.97 3.59 -11.12
C PHE A 242 -13.65 4.73 -11.89
N VAL A 243 -14.33 4.39 -12.99
CA VAL A 243 -14.99 5.36 -13.87
C VAL A 243 -16.50 5.24 -13.78
N MET A 244 -17.18 6.38 -13.74
CA MET A 244 -18.62 6.50 -13.91
C MET A 244 -18.88 7.21 -15.25
N ASN A 245 -19.50 6.52 -16.18
CA ASN A 245 -19.81 6.99 -17.53
C ASN A 245 -21.24 7.53 -17.61
N GLN A 246 -21.50 8.40 -18.59
CA GLN A 246 -22.87 8.74 -18.97
C GLN A 246 -23.58 7.49 -19.49
N PRO A 247 -24.86 7.26 -19.15
CA PRO A 247 -25.62 6.13 -19.67
C PRO A 247 -25.61 6.15 -21.20
N PRO A 248 -25.58 4.97 -21.86
CA PRO A 248 -25.70 4.94 -23.31
C PRO A 248 -27.02 5.62 -23.72
N PRO A 249 -27.02 6.37 -24.84
CA PRO A 249 -28.25 6.96 -25.35
C PRO A 249 -29.29 5.84 -25.56
N PRO A 250 -30.57 6.11 -25.26
CA PRO A 250 -31.62 5.13 -25.50
C PRO A 250 -31.59 4.70 -26.97
N PRO A 251 -31.87 3.42 -27.29
CA PRO A 251 -31.95 2.98 -28.67
C PRO A 251 -32.93 3.91 -29.41
N GLY A 252 -32.48 4.46 -30.54
CA GLY A 252 -33.31 5.32 -31.36
C GLY A 252 -34.61 4.62 -31.73
N PRO A 253 -35.67 5.38 -32.08
CA PRO A 253 -36.93 4.78 -32.48
C PRO A 253 -36.67 3.75 -33.58
N ALA A 254 -37.16 2.53 -33.37
CA ALA A 254 -37.13 1.49 -34.40
C ALA A 254 -37.73 2.08 -35.69
N PRO A 255 -37.14 1.84 -36.88
CA PRO A 255 -37.75 2.24 -38.14
C PRO A 255 -39.19 1.73 -38.14
N GLY A 256 -40.16 2.63 -38.27
CA GLY A 256 -41.57 2.24 -38.28
C GLY A 256 -41.83 1.26 -39.42
N PRO A 257 -42.76 0.29 -39.27
CA PRO A 257 -43.13 -0.59 -40.37
C PRO A 257 -43.72 0.27 -41.49
N GLY A 258 -42.93 0.52 -42.52
CA GLY A 258 -43.30 1.37 -43.66
C GLY A 258 -42.31 2.46 -44.06
N GLN A 259 -41.17 2.63 -43.37
CA GLN A 259 -40.06 3.37 -43.97
C GLN A 259 -39.35 2.46 -44.98
N PRO A 260 -39.38 2.76 -46.29
CA PRO A 260 -38.49 2.09 -47.22
C PRO A 260 -37.07 2.32 -46.70
N GLY A 261 -36.30 1.24 -46.55
CA GLY A 261 -34.87 1.35 -46.23
C GLY A 261 -34.28 2.42 -47.13
N ALA A 262 -33.54 3.37 -46.54
CA ALA A 262 -32.91 4.44 -47.27
C ALA A 262 -32.18 3.84 -48.48
N VAL A 263 -32.75 4.06 -49.67
CA VAL A 263 -32.11 3.67 -50.92
C VAL A 263 -30.79 4.42 -50.94
N PRO A 264 -29.65 3.77 -51.19
CA PRO A 264 -28.40 4.50 -51.41
C PRO A 264 -28.67 5.52 -52.51
N GLN A 265 -28.51 6.81 -52.21
CA GLN A 265 -28.65 7.82 -53.25
C GLN A 265 -27.61 7.52 -54.34
N PRO A 266 -27.98 7.45 -55.62
CA PRO A 266 -27.00 7.28 -56.68
C PRO A 266 -26.02 8.44 -56.64
N GLU A 267 -24.74 8.08 -56.56
CA GLU A 267 -23.62 9.00 -56.55
C GLU A 267 -23.76 9.99 -57.72
N ALA A 268 -23.82 11.28 -57.41
CA ALA A 268 -23.92 12.31 -58.43
C ALA A 268 -22.69 12.23 -59.35
N PRO A 269 -22.84 12.27 -60.68
CA PRO A 269 -21.71 12.21 -61.59
C PRO A 269 -20.77 13.39 -61.35
N PRO A 270 -19.44 13.20 -61.47
CA PRO A 270 -18.47 14.23 -61.20
C PRO A 270 -18.69 15.42 -62.14
N MET A 271 -18.84 16.61 -61.54
CA MET A 271 -18.90 17.86 -62.30
C MET A 271 -17.59 18.07 -63.08
N PRO A 272 -17.65 18.49 -64.36
CA PRO A 272 -16.44 18.78 -65.12
C PRO A 272 -15.67 19.96 -64.53
N ALA A 273 -14.34 19.83 -64.52
CA ALA A 273 -13.44 20.86 -64.02
C ALA A 273 -13.55 22.17 -64.83
N PRO A 274 -13.43 23.35 -64.19
CA PRO A 274 -13.45 24.62 -64.90
C PRO A 274 -12.23 24.78 -65.81
N PRO A 275 -12.37 25.48 -66.96
CA PRO A 275 -11.27 25.68 -67.89
C PRO A 275 -10.18 26.55 -67.25
N ALA A 276 -8.93 26.12 -67.44
CA ALA A 276 -7.76 26.92 -67.09
C ALA A 276 -7.69 28.13 -68.04
N GLY A 277 -7.80 29.32 -67.47
CA GLY A 277 -7.51 30.61 -68.09
C GLY A 277 -6.63 31.43 -67.16
#